data_AF-A0A7S6S0L4-F1
#
_entry.id   AF-A0A7S6S0L4-F1
#
_cell.length_a   1.000
_cell.length_b   1.000
_cell.length_c   1.000
_cell.angle_alpha   90.00
_cell.angle_beta   90.00
_cell.angle_gamma   90.00
#
_symmetry.space_group_name_H-M   'P 1'
#
loop_
_entity.id
_entity.type
_entity.pdbx_description
1 polymer ?
#
loop_
_entity_poly.entity_id
_entity_poly.type
_entity_poly.pdbx_seq_one_letter_code
_entity_poly.pdbx_strand_id
1 'polypeptide(L)'
;MAEFFSFLKVFVGCSTLLLLAMLILMALPQSKLRAVGLELTKYALAAGLFLLIPSPVDVVPDVVPGIGWLDDIGYLAAAIAAVRSGLGERKKRLLYDEIELQNLRDQAGRN
;
A
#
# COMPACT_ATOMS: atom_id res chain seq x y z
N MET A 1 -8.48 5.60 -40.14
CA MET A 1 -7.24 6.13 -39.53
C MET A 1 -7.52 7.36 -38.65
N ALA A 2 -8.15 8.43 -39.16
CA ALA A 2 -8.43 9.64 -38.37
C ALA A 2 -9.26 9.39 -37.08
N GLU A 3 -10.32 8.60 -37.18
CA GLU A 3 -11.19 8.26 -36.02
C GLU A 3 -10.45 7.52 -34.90
N PHE A 4 -9.49 6.66 -35.25
CA PHE A 4 -8.67 5.92 -34.28
C PHE A 4 -7.79 6.87 -33.44
N PHE A 5 -7.19 7.88 -34.08
CA PHE A 5 -6.37 8.86 -33.36
C PHE A 5 -7.21 9.80 -32.49
N SER A 6 -8.44 10.13 -32.91
CA SER A 6 -9.38 10.87 -32.06
C SER A 6 -9.79 10.07 -30.84
N PHE A 7 -10.14 8.78 -31.00
CA PHE A 7 -10.40 7.88 -29.89
C PHE A 7 -9.19 7.77 -28.94
N LEU A 8 -7.99 7.58 -29.48
CA LEU A 8 -6.77 7.45 -28.69
C LEU A 8 -6.47 8.70 -27.85
N LYS A 9 -6.67 9.91 -28.42
CA LYS A 9 -6.51 11.17 -27.66
C LYS A 9 -7.48 11.27 -26.50
N VAL A 10 -8.77 10.94 -26.73
CA VAL A 10 -9.79 10.96 -25.67
C VAL A 10 -9.47 9.92 -24.60
N PHE A 11 -9.05 8.72 -25.00
CA PHE A 11 -8.66 7.66 -24.08
C PHE A 11 -7.48 8.09 -23.19
N VAL A 12 -6.41 8.64 -23.79
CA VAL A 12 -5.25 9.15 -23.05
C VAL A 12 -5.62 10.31 -22.14
N GLY A 13 -6.48 11.24 -22.59
CA GLY A 13 -6.97 12.33 -21.76
C GLY A 13 -7.77 11.83 -20.55
N CYS A 14 -8.70 10.91 -20.78
CA CYS A 14 -9.52 10.31 -19.73
C CYS A 14 -8.69 9.51 -18.73
N SER A 15 -7.74 8.69 -19.21
CA SER A 15 -6.84 7.92 -18.34
C SER A 15 -5.94 8.82 -17.50
N THR A 16 -5.45 9.92 -18.07
CA THR A 16 -4.61 10.89 -17.36
C THR A 16 -5.37 11.60 -16.23
N LEU A 17 -6.61 12.02 -16.50
CA LEU A 17 -7.48 12.62 -15.48
C LEU A 17 -7.81 11.64 -14.36
N LEU A 18 -8.11 10.38 -14.72
CA LEU A 18 -8.38 9.33 -13.75
C LEU A 18 -7.14 9.04 -12.88
N LEU A 19 -5.95 8.98 -13.48
CA LEU A 19 -4.68 8.82 -12.76
C LEU A 19 -4.42 9.99 -11.80
N LEU A 20 -4.63 11.23 -12.25
CA LEU A 20 -4.50 12.41 -11.40
C LEU A 20 -5.46 12.37 -10.21
N ALA A 21 -6.72 12.02 -10.45
CA ALA A 21 -7.71 11.87 -9.39
C ALA A 21 -7.30 10.77 -8.39
N MET A 22 -6.81 9.62 -8.88
CA MET A 22 -6.27 8.57 -8.01
C MET A 22 -5.07 9.05 -7.20
N LEU A 23 -4.12 9.77 -7.80
CA LEU A 23 -2.94 10.30 -7.11
C LEU A 23 -3.33 11.31 -6.03
N ILE A 24 -4.29 12.20 -6.31
CA ILE A 24 -4.81 13.17 -5.33
C ILE A 24 -5.48 12.45 -4.17
N LEU A 25 -6.33 11.45 -4.45
CA LEU A 25 -6.95 10.64 -3.41
C LEU A 25 -5.90 9.91 -2.57
N MET A 26 -4.84 9.36 -3.19
CA MET A 26 -3.75 8.72 -2.46
C MET A 26 -2.93 9.71 -1.62
N ALA A 27 -2.81 10.97 -2.06
CA ALA A 27 -2.14 12.04 -1.32
C ALA A 27 -2.98 12.57 -0.16
N LEU A 28 -4.31 12.50 -0.24
CA LEU A 28 -5.21 12.98 0.82
C LEU A 28 -5.20 12.03 2.04
N PRO A 29 -4.89 12.53 3.26
CA PRO A 29 -4.68 11.70 4.45
C PRO A 29 -5.94 10.98 4.95
N GLN A 30 -7.14 11.46 4.59
CA GLN A 30 -8.42 10.89 5.06
C GLN A 30 -9.14 10.02 4.01
N SER A 31 -8.56 9.79 2.84
CA SER A 31 -9.23 8.98 1.81
C SER A 31 -9.16 7.49 2.14
N LYS A 32 -10.26 6.74 1.89
CA LYS A 32 -10.26 5.28 2.03
C LYS A 32 -9.27 4.63 1.03
N LEU A 33 -9.01 5.28 -0.12
CA LEU A 33 -8.05 4.82 -1.13
C LEU A 33 -6.61 4.84 -0.60
N ARG A 34 -6.21 5.90 0.11
CA ARG A 34 -4.88 6.00 0.73
C ARG A 34 -4.70 4.94 1.81
N ALA A 35 -5.72 4.70 2.63
CA ALA A 35 -5.66 3.69 3.70
C ALA A 35 -5.43 2.27 3.12
N VAL A 36 -6.21 1.89 2.10
CA VAL A 36 -6.05 0.61 1.40
C VAL A 36 -4.71 0.53 0.68
N GLY A 37 -4.27 1.61 0.01
CA GLY A 37 -2.99 1.68 -0.69
C GLY A 37 -1.77 1.57 0.25
N LEU A 38 -1.83 2.19 1.43
CA LEU A 38 -0.79 2.07 2.46
C LEU A 38 -0.74 0.67 3.05
N GLU A 39 -1.90 0.06 3.30
CA GLU A 39 -1.98 -1.33 3.76
C GLU A 39 -1.36 -2.29 2.74
N LEU A 40 -1.74 -2.19 1.46
CA LEU A 40 -1.17 -2.97 0.36
C LEU A 40 0.34 -2.75 0.21
N THR A 41 0.79 -1.49 0.22
CA THR A 41 2.23 -1.18 0.11
C THR A 41 3.03 -1.78 1.26
N LYS A 42 2.50 -1.76 2.49
CA LYS A 42 3.18 -2.36 3.66
C LYS A 42 3.28 -3.88 3.54
N TYR A 43 2.23 -4.55 3.08
CA TYR A 43 2.28 -5.99 2.83
C TYR A 43 3.17 -6.35 1.63
N ALA A 44 3.14 -5.57 0.55
CA ALA A 44 4.02 -5.75 -0.61
C ALA A 44 5.49 -5.56 -0.23
N LEU A 45 5.79 -4.56 0.61
CA LEU A 45 7.13 -4.34 1.15
C LEU A 45 7.57 -5.51 2.04
N ALA A 46 6.70 -6.01 2.93
CA ALA A 46 7.01 -7.20 3.73
C ALA A 46 7.29 -8.43 2.85
N ALA A 47 6.49 -8.66 1.81
CA ALA A 47 6.67 -9.76 0.87
C ALA A 47 7.97 -9.60 0.05
N GLY A 48 8.28 -8.38 -0.40
CA GLY A 48 9.51 -8.07 -1.12
C GLY A 48 10.75 -8.29 -0.27
N LEU A 49 10.74 -7.84 1.00
CA LEU A 49 11.83 -8.07 1.94
C LEU A 49 12.02 -9.57 2.22
N PHE A 50 10.94 -10.34 2.32
CA PHE A 50 11.03 -11.78 2.51
C PHE A 50 11.61 -12.51 1.28
N LEU A 51 11.27 -12.04 0.07
CA LEU A 51 11.83 -12.56 -1.18
C LEU A 51 13.30 -12.20 -1.40
N LEU A 52 13.79 -11.14 -0.76
CA LEU A 52 15.19 -10.75 -0.82
C LEU A 52 16.09 -11.63 0.06
N ILE A 53 15.57 -12.30 1.09
CA ILE A 53 16.34 -13.21 1.96
C ILE A 53 17.06 -14.33 1.18
N PRO A 54 16.46 -14.99 0.16
CA PRO A 54 17.17 -15.96 -0.68
C PRO A 54 17.80 -15.36 -1.96
N SER A 55 17.92 -14.04 -2.07
CA SER A 55 18.39 -13.39 -3.30
C SER A 55 19.89 -13.62 -3.53
N PRO A 56 20.32 -14.15 -4.69
CA PRO A 56 21.76 -14.24 -5.02
C PRO A 56 22.39 -12.86 -5.35
N VAL A 57 21.61 -11.78 -5.26
CA VAL A 57 22.01 -10.39 -5.49
C VAL A 57 21.94 -9.65 -4.16
N ASP A 58 22.82 -10.00 -3.23
CA ASP A 58 22.99 -9.24 -1.99
C ASP A 58 24.04 -8.14 -2.16
N VAL A 59 23.78 -7.00 -1.51
CA VAL A 59 24.65 -5.81 -1.52
C VAL A 59 26.02 -6.14 -0.91
N VAL A 60 26.07 -7.11 0.00
CA VAL A 60 27.29 -7.68 0.56
C VAL A 60 27.35 -9.15 0.15
N PRO A 61 28.40 -9.60 -0.56
CA PRO A 61 28.52 -11.00 -0.92
C PRO A 61 28.54 -11.88 0.34
N ASP A 62 27.79 -12.99 0.33
CA ASP A 62 27.71 -14.05 1.36
C ASP A 62 29.06 -14.66 1.80
N VAL A 63 30.16 -14.18 1.22
CA VAL A 63 31.53 -14.62 1.41
C VAL A 63 32.17 -13.98 2.66
N VAL A 64 31.52 -12.98 3.30
CA VAL A 64 32.04 -12.30 4.50
C VAL A 64 31.25 -12.73 5.76
N PRO A 65 31.81 -13.61 6.62
CA PRO A 65 31.17 -14.02 7.85
C PRO A 65 30.87 -12.82 8.77
N GLY A 66 29.63 -12.74 9.28
CA GLY A 66 29.18 -11.72 10.23
C GLY A 66 28.48 -10.51 9.61
N ILE A 67 28.92 -10.01 8.44
CA ILE A 67 28.31 -8.86 7.77
C ILE A 67 27.15 -9.30 6.86
N GLY A 68 27.32 -10.37 6.07
CA GLY A 68 26.23 -10.90 5.23
C GLY A 68 25.00 -11.32 6.05
N TRP A 69 25.21 -11.94 7.21
CA TRP A 69 24.13 -12.38 8.09
C TRP A 69 23.38 -11.22 8.77
N LEU A 70 24.03 -10.06 8.91
CA LEU A 70 23.38 -8.87 9.48
C LEU A 70 22.35 -8.28 8.50
N ASP A 71 22.60 -8.39 7.19
CA ASP A 71 21.69 -7.92 6.14
C ASP A 71 20.39 -8.74 6.14
N ASP A 72 20.50 -10.08 6.19
CA ASP A 72 19.36 -11.01 6.29
C ASP A 72 18.49 -10.76 7.55
N ILE A 73 19.14 -10.56 8.69
CA ILE A 73 18.46 -10.22 9.95
C ILE A 73 17.76 -8.87 9.82
N GLY A 74 18.39 -7.91 9.12
CA GLY A 74 17.81 -6.61 8.80
C GLY A 74 16.54 -6.73 7.96
N TYR A 75 16.56 -7.51 6.88
CA TYR A 75 15.39 -7.76 6.04
C TYR A 75 14.27 -8.46 6.81
N LEU A 76 14.60 -9.47 7.63
CA LEU A 76 13.63 -10.17 8.45
C LEU A 76 12.97 -9.25 9.50
N ALA A 77 13.77 -8.43 10.20
CA ALA A 77 13.27 -7.48 11.18
C ALA A 77 12.38 -6.40 10.52
N ALA A 78 12.80 -5.89 9.35
CA ALA A 78 12.04 -4.93 8.57
C ALA A 78 10.72 -5.52 8.05
N ALA A 79 10.72 -6.79 7.61
CA ALA A 79 9.51 -7.48 7.18
C ALA A 79 8.51 -7.65 8.32
N ILE A 80 8.96 -8.07 9.51
CA ILE A 80 8.12 -8.19 10.72
C ILE A 80 7.56 -6.81 11.11
N ALA A 81 8.38 -5.76 11.09
CA ALA A 81 7.94 -4.41 11.39
C ALA A 81 6.89 -3.90 10.39
N ALA A 82 7.07 -4.20 9.10
CA ALA A 82 6.13 -3.85 8.05
C ALA A 82 4.77 -4.55 8.22
N VAL A 83 4.77 -5.86 8.51
CA VAL A 83 3.54 -6.63 8.80
C VAL A 83 2.83 -6.07 10.04
N ARG A 84 3.56 -5.82 11.13
CA ARG A 84 2.99 -5.27 12.36
C ARG A 84 2.38 -3.88 12.12
N SER A 85 3.05 -3.05 11.33
CA SER A 85 2.54 -1.73 10.93
C SER A 85 1.27 -1.83 10.08
N GLY A 86 1.22 -2.78 9.14
CA GLY A 86 0.04 -3.06 8.31
C GLY A 86 -1.17 -3.51 9.14
N LEU A 87 -0.96 -4.44 10.09
CA LEU A 87 -2.01 -4.89 11.01
C LEU A 87 -2.54 -3.75 11.91
N GLY A 88 -1.67 -2.84 12.33
CA GLY A 88 -2.05 -1.65 13.12
C GLY A 88 -2.96 -0.69 12.34
N GLU A 89 -2.64 -0.41 11.08
CA GLU A 89 -3.49 0.39 10.18
C GLU A 89 -4.87 -0.26 9.99
N ARG A 90 -4.89 -1.58 9.72
CA ARG A 90 -6.14 -2.32 9.49
C ARG A 90 -7.06 -2.24 10.71
N LYS A 91 -6.53 -2.43 11.92
CA LYS A 91 -7.31 -2.31 13.16
C LYS A 91 -7.90 -0.91 13.33
N LYS A 92 -7.12 0.14 13.08
CA LYS A 92 -7.61 1.53 13.14
C LYS A 92 -8.74 1.75 12.14
N ARG A 93 -8.58 1.28 10.90
CA ARG A 93 -9.61 1.40 9.86
C ARG A 93 -10.92 0.74 10.26
N LEU A 94 -10.88 -0.48 10.77
CA LEU A 94 -12.07 -1.21 11.22
C LEU A 94 -12.77 -0.49 12.38
N LEU A 95 -12.02 0.06 13.33
CA LEU A 95 -12.57 0.84 14.44
C LEU A 95 -13.31 2.09 13.95
N TYR A 96 -12.72 2.83 13.00
CA TYR A 96 -13.37 4.01 12.42
C TYR A 96 -14.64 3.66 11.64
N ASP A 97 -14.62 2.59 10.85
CA ASP A 97 -15.81 2.12 10.13
C ASP A 97 -16.93 1.68 11.12
N GLU A 98 -16.58 1.04 12.25
CA GLU A 98 -17.55 0.65 13.29
C GLU A 98 -18.18 1.86 13.99
N ILE A 99 -17.40 2.89 14.31
CA ILE A 99 -17.89 4.15 14.88
C ILE A 99 -18.82 4.86 13.88
N GLU A 100 -18.46 4.89 12.59
CA GLU A 100 -19.28 5.47 11.52
C GLU A 100 -20.65 4.76 11.46
N LEU A 101 -20.66 3.43 11.48
CA LEU A 101 -21.89 2.63 11.46
C LEU A 101 -22.76 2.82 12.70
N GLN A 102 -22.16 2.93 13.89
CA GLN A 102 -22.90 3.22 15.13
C GLN A 102 -23.60 4.57 15.04
N ASN A 103 -22.90 5.61 14.59
CA ASN A 103 -23.48 6.95 14.43
C ASN A 103 -24.67 6.94 13.44
N LEU A 104 -24.54 6.21 12.33
CA LEU A 104 -25.63 6.07 11.35
C LEU A 104 -26.84 5.34 11.94
N ARG A 105 -26.60 4.28 12.73
CA ARG A 105 -27.67 3.55 13.43
C ARG A 105 -28.39 4.42 14.45
N ASP A 106 -27.64 5.21 15.21
CA ASP A 106 -28.20 6.12 16.22
C ASP A 106 -29.01 7.26 15.59
N GLN A 107 -28.68 7.67 14.36
CA GLN A 107 -29.47 8.64 13.58
C GLN A 107 -30.73 7.99 13.01
N ALA A 108 -30.63 6.77 12.48
CA ALA A 108 -31.77 6.05 11.94
C ALA A 108 -32.82 5.68 13.00
N GLY A 109 -32.39 5.42 14.25
CA GLY A 109 -33.31 5.17 15.36
C GLY A 109 -33.95 6.41 16.00
N ARG A 110 -33.55 7.62 15.56
CA ARG A 110 -34.10 8.90 16.04
C ARG A 110 -35.19 9.50 15.13
N ASN A 111 -35.36 8.94 13.93
CA ASN A 111 -36.41 9.31 12.98
C ASN A 111 -37.57 8.33 13.05
#